data_AF-A0A7V5H437-F1
#
_entry.id   AF-A0A7V5H437-F1
#
_cell.length_a   1.000
_cell.length_b   1.000
_cell.length_c   1.000
_cell.angle_alpha   90.00
_cell.angle_beta   90.00
_cell.angle_gamma   90.00
#
_symmetry.space_group_name_H-M   'P 1'
#
loop_
_entity.id
_entity.type
_entity.pdbx_description
1 polymer ?
#
loop_
_entity_poly.entity_id
_entity_poly.type
_entity_poly.pdbx_seq_one_letter_code
_entity_poly.pdbx_strand_id
1 'polypeptide(L)'
;MGKSKIPIEKIDDNLFEIKPFGGMLKPGRIYASDEMIAGLLEEEAPLQQVINVAHLPGIEKYSLAMPDIHWGYGFPIGGVAATDWKEGVISPGGVGYDINCGMRLAATGLTESEVKKRLQKLVEELFKTIPTGVGASHAIKKLSKNELKKVAHEGVNWVVEQGFGQA
;
A
#
# COMPACT_ATOMS: atom_id res chain seq x y z
N MET A 1 26.44 -8.51 -17.62
CA MET A 1 25.62 -8.32 -16.41
C MET A 1 26.03 -9.39 -15.41
N GLY A 2 26.50 -8.96 -14.23
CA GLY A 2 26.94 -9.89 -13.18
C GLY A 2 25.72 -10.58 -12.57
N LYS A 3 25.84 -11.86 -12.23
CA LYS A 3 24.80 -12.57 -11.46
C LYS A 3 24.55 -11.83 -10.16
N SER A 4 23.28 -11.62 -9.81
CA SER A 4 22.89 -11.03 -8.53
C SER A 4 23.56 -11.77 -7.37
N LYS A 5 23.97 -11.02 -6.34
CA LYS A 5 24.62 -11.58 -5.15
C LYS A 5 23.62 -11.97 -4.06
N ILE A 6 22.33 -11.67 -4.23
CA ILE A 6 21.31 -11.95 -3.22
C ILE A 6 21.00 -13.46 -3.22
N PRO A 7 21.24 -14.17 -2.10
CA PRO A 7 20.99 -15.60 -2.01
C PRO A 7 19.48 -15.85 -1.81
N ILE A 8 18.75 -15.91 -2.92
CA ILE A 8 17.33 -16.23 -2.95
C ILE A 8 17.12 -17.70 -3.34
N GLU A 9 16.23 -18.38 -2.62
CA GLU A 9 15.87 -19.78 -2.86
C GLU A 9 14.38 -19.88 -3.14
N LYS A 10 14.00 -20.66 -4.15
CA LYS A 10 12.58 -21.03 -4.37
C LYS A 10 12.19 -22.09 -3.36
N ILE A 11 11.11 -21.85 -2.62
CA ILE A 11 10.62 -22.76 -1.57
C ILE A 11 9.26 -23.36 -1.90
N ASP A 12 8.49 -22.74 -2.78
CA ASP A 12 7.23 -23.27 -3.33
C ASP A 12 6.92 -22.58 -4.67
N ASP A 13 5.82 -22.98 -5.31
CA ASP A 13 5.24 -22.28 -6.45
C ASP A 13 4.87 -20.85 -6.08
N ASN A 14 5.46 -19.90 -6.81
CA ASN A 14 5.36 -18.47 -6.58
C ASN A 14 5.87 -17.97 -5.22
N LEU A 15 6.77 -18.71 -4.58
CA LEU A 15 7.26 -18.39 -3.24
C LEU A 15 8.77 -18.57 -3.11
N PHE A 16 9.42 -17.50 -2.68
CA PHE A 16 10.87 -17.41 -2.58
C PHE A 16 11.30 -16.90 -1.21
N GLU A 17 12.47 -17.33 -0.75
CA GLU A 17 13.02 -17.00 0.54
C GLU A 17 14.45 -16.48 0.42
N ILE A 18 14.74 -15.41 1.15
CA ILE A 18 16.10 -14.95 1.44
C ILE A 18 16.38 -15.37 2.88
N LYS A 19 17.21 -16.40 3.05
CA LYS A 19 17.60 -16.88 4.39
C LYS A 19 18.33 -15.78 5.17
N PRO A 20 18.25 -15.77 6.51
CA PRO A 20 18.97 -14.78 7.30
C PRO A 20 20.48 -14.86 7.06
N PHE A 21 21.08 -13.72 6.76
CA PHE A 21 22.53 -13.56 6.74
C PHE A 21 22.90 -12.18 7.27
N GLY A 22 24.15 -12.02 7.72
CA GLY A 22 24.60 -10.78 8.35
C GLY A 22 23.83 -10.51 9.65
N GLY A 23 23.13 -9.38 9.74
CA GLY A 23 22.37 -8.96 10.92
C GLY A 23 20.85 -9.18 10.80
N MET A 24 20.37 -9.87 9.77
CA MET A 24 18.93 -10.15 9.61
C MET A 24 18.43 -10.94 10.83
N LEU A 25 17.37 -10.46 11.46
CA LEU A 25 16.74 -11.11 12.62
C LEU A 25 15.71 -12.17 12.19
N LYS A 26 15.17 -12.04 10.97
CA LYS A 26 14.20 -12.97 10.34
C LYS A 26 14.50 -13.14 8.85
N PRO A 27 14.02 -14.20 8.19
CA PRO A 27 14.13 -14.35 6.74
C PRO A 27 13.31 -13.31 5.97
N GLY A 28 13.69 -13.07 4.72
CA GLY A 28 12.85 -12.38 3.74
C GLY A 28 11.98 -13.39 2.98
N ARG A 29 10.70 -13.06 2.71
CA ARG A 29 9.75 -13.91 2.01
C ARG A 29 9.08 -13.15 0.88
N ILE A 30 9.22 -13.64 -0.34
CA ILE A 30 8.79 -12.94 -1.55
C ILE A 30 7.78 -13.81 -2.29
N TYR A 31 6.58 -13.26 -2.51
CA TYR A 31 5.56 -13.86 -3.37
C TYR A 31 5.73 -13.30 -4.78
N ALA A 32 6.09 -14.12 -5.74
CA ALA A 32 6.39 -13.68 -7.10
C ALA A 32 6.43 -14.88 -8.04
N SER A 33 6.14 -14.70 -9.33
CA SER A 33 6.41 -15.74 -10.33
C SER A 33 7.92 -15.87 -10.60
N ASP A 34 8.32 -16.95 -11.26
CA ASP A 34 9.72 -17.14 -11.67
C ASP A 34 10.22 -15.98 -12.56
N GLU A 35 9.35 -15.46 -13.45
CA GLU A 35 9.65 -14.30 -14.30
C GLU A 35 9.84 -13.02 -13.49
N MET A 36 8.97 -12.77 -12.51
CA MET A 36 9.06 -11.60 -11.64
C MET A 36 10.36 -11.62 -10.81
N ILE A 37 10.75 -12.78 -10.26
CA ILE A 37 12.01 -12.91 -9.51
C ILE A 37 13.22 -12.65 -10.39
N ALA A 38 13.21 -13.12 -11.64
CA ALA A 38 14.31 -12.85 -12.56
C ALA A 38 14.52 -11.34 -12.75
N GLY A 39 13.45 -10.58 -12.96
CA GLY A 39 13.50 -9.11 -13.04
C GLY A 39 13.98 -8.45 -11.74
N LEU A 40 13.48 -8.91 -10.59
CA LEU A 40 13.88 -8.36 -9.28
C LEU A 40 15.37 -8.59 -8.95
N LEU A 41 15.95 -9.70 -9.43
CA LEU A 41 17.37 -9.98 -9.28
C LEU A 41 18.24 -9.10 -10.21
N GLU A 42 17.69 -8.58 -11.31
CA GLU A 42 18.41 -7.60 -12.15
C GLU A 42 18.44 -6.21 -11.51
N GLU A 43 17.34 -5.78 -10.88
CA GLU A 43 17.25 -4.48 -10.21
C GLU A 43 17.92 -4.44 -8.83
N GLU A 44 17.83 -5.55 -8.08
CA GLU A 44 18.29 -5.79 -6.69
C GLU A 44 17.72 -4.85 -5.61
N ALA A 45 17.47 -3.57 -5.90
CA ALA A 45 17.12 -2.54 -4.93
C ALA A 45 15.88 -2.88 -4.10
N PRO A 46 14.76 -3.40 -4.66
CA PRO A 46 13.61 -3.79 -3.86
C PRO A 46 13.92 -4.98 -2.92
N LEU A 47 14.67 -5.98 -3.40
CA LEU A 47 15.08 -7.13 -2.59
C LEU A 47 16.03 -6.72 -1.45
N GLN A 48 16.91 -5.75 -1.70
CA GLN A 48 17.75 -5.18 -0.66
C GLN A 48 16.92 -4.48 0.43
N GLN A 49 15.79 -3.86 0.08
CA GLN A 49 14.88 -3.28 1.07
C GLN A 49 14.20 -4.36 1.92
N VAL A 50 13.83 -5.51 1.35
CA VAL A 50 13.35 -6.68 2.11
C VAL A 50 14.42 -7.15 3.12
N ILE A 51 15.68 -7.24 2.69
CA ILE A 51 16.81 -7.58 3.56
C ILE A 51 16.95 -6.55 4.69
N ASN A 52 16.89 -5.26 4.38
CA ASN A 52 17.04 -4.19 5.38
C ASN A 52 15.91 -4.23 6.42
N VAL A 53 14.66 -4.42 5.99
CA VAL A 53 13.50 -4.55 6.88
C VAL A 53 13.66 -5.75 7.81
N ALA A 54 14.25 -6.84 7.34
CA ALA A 54 14.54 -8.02 8.15
C ALA A 54 15.53 -7.79 9.32
N HIS A 55 16.20 -6.63 9.38
CA HIS A 55 17.06 -6.24 10.51
C HIS A 55 16.32 -5.50 11.64
N LEU A 56 15.04 -5.17 11.45
CA LEU A 56 14.32 -4.33 12.41
C LEU A 56 14.10 -5.06 13.74
N PRO A 57 14.41 -4.43 14.90
CA PRO A 57 14.16 -5.01 16.20
C PRO A 57 12.69 -5.41 16.36
N GLY A 58 12.48 -6.57 16.97
CA GLY A 58 11.15 -7.14 17.20
C GLY A 58 10.42 -7.61 15.94
N ILE A 59 11.05 -7.64 14.74
CA ILE A 59 10.38 -8.17 13.55
C ILE A 59 9.96 -9.64 13.73
N GLU A 60 8.72 -9.94 13.35
CA GLU A 60 8.08 -11.22 13.52
C GLU A 60 8.07 -12.03 12.23
N LYS A 61 8.43 -13.31 12.35
CA LYS A 61 8.43 -14.35 11.29
C LYS A 61 9.26 -14.04 10.04
N TYR A 62 8.88 -13.04 9.24
CA TYR A 62 9.47 -12.70 7.94
C TYR A 62 9.39 -11.18 7.66
N SER A 63 10.33 -10.66 6.88
CA SER A 63 10.09 -9.47 6.05
C SER A 63 9.43 -9.92 4.75
N LEU A 64 8.20 -9.49 4.49
CA LEU A 64 7.39 -9.98 3.37
C LEU A 64 7.41 -8.98 2.21
N ALA A 65 7.37 -9.50 0.99
CA ALA A 65 7.18 -8.75 -0.24
C ALA A 65 6.05 -9.38 -1.08
N MET A 66 5.09 -8.56 -1.46
CA MET A 66 3.99 -8.93 -2.36
C MET A 66 4.45 -8.93 -3.83
N PRO A 67 3.69 -9.55 -4.77
CA PRO A 67 4.08 -9.66 -6.18
C PRO A 67 4.28 -8.34 -6.92
N ASP A 68 3.73 -7.25 -6.41
CA ASP A 68 3.87 -5.88 -6.93
C ASP A 68 5.04 -5.10 -6.27
N ILE A 69 5.97 -5.82 -5.63
CA ILE A 69 7.15 -5.23 -4.99
C ILE A 69 7.94 -4.34 -5.95
N HIS A 70 8.26 -3.13 -5.49
CA HIS A 70 9.20 -2.23 -6.15
C HIS A 70 9.84 -1.28 -5.15
N TRP A 71 10.82 -0.50 -5.63
CA TRP A 71 11.62 0.39 -4.79
C TRP A 71 10.76 1.44 -4.07
N GLY A 72 10.89 1.50 -2.75
CA GLY A 72 10.19 2.45 -1.89
C GLY A 72 11.13 3.30 -1.02
N TYR A 73 10.59 3.94 0.03
CA TYR A 73 11.37 4.75 0.97
C TYR A 73 11.69 3.97 2.24
N GLY A 74 12.88 3.35 2.28
CA GLY A 74 13.32 2.49 3.37
C GLY A 74 12.75 1.08 3.27
N PHE A 75 11.43 0.95 3.31
CA PHE A 75 10.70 -0.28 2.97
C PHE A 75 10.43 -0.33 1.45
N PRO A 76 10.31 -1.51 0.84
CA PRO A 76 9.77 -1.60 -0.50
C PRO A 76 8.27 -1.30 -0.49
N ILE A 77 7.75 -0.73 -1.57
CA ILE A 77 6.29 -0.74 -1.80
C ILE A 77 5.88 -2.20 -2.05
N GLY A 78 4.71 -2.61 -1.58
CA GLY A 78 4.31 -4.02 -1.51
C GLY A 78 4.99 -4.78 -0.36
N GLY A 79 5.72 -4.10 0.52
CA GLY A 79 6.32 -4.69 1.71
C GLY A 79 5.33 -4.88 2.86
N VAL A 80 5.50 -5.96 3.63
CA VAL A 80 4.78 -6.18 4.90
C VAL A 80 5.78 -6.61 5.98
N ALA A 81 5.70 -6.00 7.15
CA ALA A 81 6.42 -6.46 8.33
C ALA A 81 5.54 -6.27 9.56
N ALA A 82 5.47 -7.32 10.39
CA ALA A 82 4.94 -7.21 11.74
C ALA A 82 6.11 -7.06 12.70
N THR A 83 5.99 -6.16 13.68
CA THR A 83 6.94 -6.01 14.77
C THR A 83 6.22 -6.22 16.09
N ASP A 84 6.92 -6.80 17.07
CA ASP A 84 6.41 -6.94 18.44
C ASP A 84 6.05 -5.57 19.02
N TRP A 85 4.92 -5.49 19.71
CA TRP A 85 4.39 -4.21 20.19
C TRP A 85 5.13 -3.66 21.43
N LYS A 86 5.89 -4.50 22.16
CA LYS A 86 6.68 -4.10 23.34
C LYS A 86 8.11 -3.78 22.97
N GLU A 87 8.75 -4.68 22.24
CA GLU A 87 10.19 -4.66 21.96
C GLU A 87 10.53 -4.26 20.52
N GLY A 88 9.51 -4.10 19.68
CA GLY A 88 9.67 -3.74 18.28
C GLY A 88 9.68 -2.25 18.01
N VAL A 89 9.78 -1.91 16.72
CA VAL A 89 9.86 -0.54 16.24
C VAL A 89 8.67 -0.18 15.35
N ILE A 90 8.39 1.12 15.27
CA ILE A 90 7.52 1.72 14.25
C ILE A 90 8.40 2.51 13.29
N SER A 91 8.24 2.26 11.99
CA SER A 91 8.92 3.00 10.93
C SER A 91 7.90 3.69 10.03
N PRO A 92 7.87 5.04 9.97
CA PRO A 92 7.01 5.77 9.04
C PRO A 92 7.25 5.37 7.57
N GLY A 93 8.49 5.03 7.21
CA GLY A 93 8.83 4.54 5.87
C GLY A 93 8.17 3.20 5.53
N GLY A 94 7.80 2.39 6.54
CA GLY A 94 7.03 1.16 6.35
C GLY A 94 5.52 1.35 6.23
N VAL A 95 5.02 2.56 6.50
CA VAL A 95 3.61 2.94 6.26
C VAL A 95 3.49 3.66 4.91
N GLY A 96 4.42 4.57 4.63
CA GLY A 96 4.42 5.41 3.44
C GLY A 96 3.98 6.85 3.74
N TYR A 97 4.22 7.74 2.78
CA TYR A 97 3.93 9.17 2.90
C TYR A 97 2.42 9.47 2.89
N ASP A 98 1.67 8.78 2.02
CA ASP A 98 0.22 8.94 1.90
C ASP A 98 -0.50 7.94 2.81
N ILE A 99 -0.58 8.31 4.09
CA ILE A 99 -1.15 7.46 5.14
C ILE A 99 -2.62 7.18 4.80
N ASN A 100 -2.97 5.89 4.79
CA ASN A 100 -4.31 5.40 4.46
C ASN A 100 -4.74 5.66 3.00
N CYS A 101 -3.77 5.80 2.07
CA CYS A 101 -4.06 5.59 0.66
C CYS A 101 -4.72 4.21 0.47
N GLY A 102 -5.83 4.17 -0.26
CA GLY A 102 -6.66 2.98 -0.32
C GLY A 102 -7.81 3.11 -1.28
N MET A 103 -8.59 2.04 -1.36
CA MET A 103 -9.69 1.89 -2.31
C MET A 103 -11.02 1.78 -1.58
N ARG A 104 -12.05 2.40 -2.14
CA ARG A 104 -13.45 2.19 -1.75
C ARG A 104 -14.23 1.72 -2.97
N LEU A 105 -14.97 0.63 -2.82
CA LEU A 105 -15.87 0.11 -3.83
C LEU A 105 -17.31 0.42 -3.44
N ALA A 106 -18.07 1.05 -4.35
CA ALA A 106 -19.51 1.26 -4.21
C ALA A 106 -20.24 0.43 -5.26
N ALA A 107 -21.10 -0.48 -4.82
CA ALA A 107 -21.91 -1.31 -5.70
C ALA A 107 -23.27 -0.65 -6.00
N THR A 108 -23.82 -0.91 -7.18
CA THR A 108 -25.16 -0.46 -7.58
C THR A 108 -25.94 -1.63 -8.16
N GLY A 109 -27.27 -1.50 -8.27
CA GLY A 109 -28.11 -2.47 -8.98
C GLY A 109 -28.08 -2.36 -10.50
N LEU A 110 -27.24 -1.48 -11.07
CA LEU A 110 -27.18 -1.25 -12.51
C LEU A 110 -26.28 -2.29 -13.20
N THR A 111 -26.68 -2.68 -14.41
CA THR A 111 -25.88 -3.53 -15.30
C THR A 111 -24.96 -2.69 -16.19
N GLU A 112 -23.93 -3.33 -16.76
CA GLU A 112 -23.06 -2.68 -17.76
C GLU A 112 -23.89 -2.09 -18.92
N SER A 113 -24.89 -2.83 -19.40
CA SER A 113 -25.70 -2.43 -20.55
C SER A 113 -26.50 -1.14 -20.33
N GLU A 114 -26.87 -0.86 -19.07
CA GLU A 114 -27.59 0.35 -18.68
C GLU A 114 -26.62 1.54 -18.53
N VAL A 115 -25.45 1.30 -17.93
CA VAL A 115 -24.43 2.34 -17.72
C VAL A 115 -23.79 2.76 -19.05
N LYS A 116 -23.49 1.80 -19.94
CA LYS A 116 -22.78 2.03 -21.21
C LYS A 116 -23.47 3.06 -22.10
N LYS A 117 -24.82 3.09 -22.09
CA LYS A 117 -25.64 4.06 -22.83
C LYS A 117 -25.45 5.51 -22.36
N ARG A 118 -24.95 5.72 -21.13
CA ARG A 118 -24.80 7.03 -20.49
C ARG A 118 -23.38 7.27 -19.94
N LEU A 119 -22.43 6.41 -20.31
CA LEU A 119 -21.09 6.38 -19.70
C LEU A 119 -20.38 7.72 -19.80
N GLN A 120 -20.37 8.34 -20.99
CA GLN A 120 -19.75 9.64 -21.19
C GLN A 120 -20.34 10.70 -20.24
N LYS A 121 -21.67 10.83 -20.22
CA LYS A 121 -22.35 11.78 -19.35
C LYS A 121 -22.08 11.51 -17.86
N LEU A 122 -22.05 10.24 -17.46
CA LEU A 122 -21.75 9.86 -16.08
C LEU A 122 -20.32 10.28 -15.68
N VAL A 123 -19.32 10.01 -16.53
CA VAL A 123 -17.93 10.39 -16.28
C VAL A 123 -17.77 11.91 -16.22
N GLU A 124 -18.41 12.65 -17.12
CA GLU A 124 -18.41 14.12 -17.14
C GLU A 124 -19.01 14.70 -15.84
N GLU A 125 -20.15 14.18 -15.39
CA GLU A 125 -20.79 14.62 -14.14
C GLU A 125 -19.94 14.27 -12.91
N LEU A 126 -19.30 13.09 -12.89
CA LEU A 126 -18.40 12.71 -11.81
C LEU A 126 -17.18 13.64 -11.74
N PHE A 127 -16.54 13.91 -12.88
CA PHE A 127 -15.38 14.80 -12.95
C PHE A 127 -15.72 16.24 -12.54
N LYS A 128 -16.91 16.71 -12.90
CA LYS A 128 -17.41 18.03 -12.47
C LYS A 128 -17.71 18.09 -10.97
N THR A 129 -18.20 17.00 -10.39
CA THR A 129 -18.67 16.97 -9.00
C THR A 129 -17.56 16.62 -8.01
N ILE A 130 -16.58 15.82 -8.42
CA ILE A 130 -15.47 15.35 -7.58
C ILE A 130 -14.22 16.18 -7.93
N PRO A 131 -13.77 17.10 -7.05
CA PRO A 131 -12.60 17.92 -7.33
C PRO A 131 -11.34 17.06 -7.42
N THR A 132 -10.67 17.10 -8.57
CA THR A 132 -9.42 16.36 -8.81
C THR A 132 -8.30 17.31 -9.26
N GLY A 133 -7.06 17.03 -8.87
CA GLY A 133 -5.89 17.82 -9.24
C GLY A 133 -5.44 18.79 -8.16
N VAL A 134 -4.21 19.29 -8.29
CA VAL A 134 -3.58 20.18 -7.30
C VAL A 134 -4.38 21.48 -7.18
N GLY A 135 -4.84 21.80 -5.98
CA GLY A 135 -5.62 23.01 -5.69
C GLY A 135 -7.13 22.90 -5.93
N ALA A 136 -7.62 21.76 -6.42
CA ALA A 136 -9.05 21.52 -6.60
C ALA A 136 -9.77 21.50 -5.24
N SER A 137 -10.90 22.21 -5.14
CA SER A 137 -11.63 22.43 -3.88
C SER A 137 -13.10 22.80 -4.17
N HIS A 138 -13.89 23.09 -3.13
CA HIS A 138 -15.28 23.59 -3.20
C HIS A 138 -16.40 22.58 -3.49
N ALA A 139 -16.17 21.26 -3.41
CA ALA A 139 -17.27 20.29 -3.41
C ALA A 139 -18.17 20.39 -2.17
N ILE A 140 -17.61 20.83 -1.04
CA ILE A 140 -18.33 21.11 0.20
C ILE A 140 -17.94 22.49 0.72
N LYS A 141 -18.72 23.01 1.66
CA LYS A 141 -18.35 24.23 2.41
C LYS A 141 -17.00 24.02 3.10
N LYS A 142 -16.19 25.07 3.12
CA LYS A 142 -14.88 25.04 3.78
C LYS A 142 -15.06 24.72 5.27
N LEU A 143 -14.44 23.64 5.71
CA LEU A 143 -14.44 23.23 7.11
C LEU A 143 -13.54 24.17 7.93
N SER A 144 -14.01 24.53 9.12
CA SER A 144 -13.23 25.20 10.14
C SER A 144 -12.15 24.28 10.71
N LYS A 145 -11.16 24.88 11.39
CA LYS A 145 -10.10 24.12 12.07
C LYS A 145 -10.65 23.13 13.10
N ASN A 146 -11.76 23.46 13.76
CA ASN A 146 -12.38 22.57 14.74
C ASN A 146 -13.11 21.40 14.09
N GLU A 147 -13.78 21.62 12.95
CA GLU A 147 -14.40 20.52 12.18
C GLU A 147 -13.35 19.59 11.60
N LEU A 148 -12.23 20.12 11.07
CA LEU A 148 -11.12 19.29 10.60
C LEU A 148 -10.53 18.41 11.71
N LYS A 149 -10.48 18.90 12.96
CA LYS A 149 -10.10 18.07 14.11
C LYS A 149 -11.10 16.95 14.35
N LYS A 150 -12.40 17.22 14.27
CA LYS A 150 -13.43 16.19 14.41
C LYS A 150 -13.29 15.12 13.33
N VAL A 151 -13.10 15.52 12.07
CA VAL A 151 -12.82 14.58 10.96
C VAL A 151 -11.61 13.70 11.27
N ALA A 152 -10.51 14.27 11.78
CA ALA A 152 -9.30 13.52 12.10
C ALA A 152 -9.47 12.55 13.28
N HIS A 153 -10.33 12.86 14.26
CA HIS A 153 -10.56 12.03 15.45
C HIS A 153 -11.68 11.00 15.26
N GLU A 154 -12.75 11.36 14.56
CA GLU A 154 -13.99 10.59 14.45
C GLU A 154 -14.11 9.89 13.08
N GLY A 155 -13.31 10.29 12.10
CA GLY A 155 -13.25 9.67 10.78
C GLY A 155 -14.58 9.73 10.03
N VAL A 156 -14.96 8.60 9.41
CA VAL A 156 -16.16 8.50 8.58
C VAL A 156 -17.47 8.71 9.36
N ASN A 157 -17.48 8.46 10.66
CA ASN A 157 -18.68 8.61 11.48
C ASN A 157 -19.16 10.07 11.49
N TRP A 158 -18.24 11.01 11.71
CA TRP A 158 -18.56 12.44 11.63
C TRP A 158 -19.08 12.84 10.25
N VAL A 159 -18.47 12.29 9.18
CA VAL A 159 -18.89 12.58 7.79
C VAL A 159 -20.33 12.13 7.53
N VAL A 160 -20.72 10.96 8.05
CA VAL A 160 -22.10 10.45 7.97
C VAL A 160 -23.05 11.30 8.80
N GLU A 161 -22.67 11.71 10.01
CA GLU A 161 -23.48 12.60 10.86
C GLU A 161 -23.74 13.97 10.22
N GLN A 162 -22.81 14.46 9.38
CA GLN A 162 -22.99 15.67 8.59
C GLN A 162 -23.87 15.46 7.33
N GLY A 163 -24.36 14.24 7.09
CA GLY A 163 -25.25 13.91 5.97
C GLY A 163 -24.55 13.54 4.67
N PHE A 164 -23.23 13.31 4.68
CA PHE A 164 -22.46 12.92 3.49
C PHE A 164 -22.35 11.40 3.32
N GLY A 165 -23.39 10.67 3.68
CA GLY A 165 -23.44 9.21 3.58
C GLY A 165 -24.56 8.61 4.41
N GLN A 166 -24.63 7.29 4.40
CA GLN A 166 -25.52 6.48 5.23
C GLN A 166 -24.67 5.38 5.88
N ALA A 167 -25.03 5.00 7.12
CA ALA A 167 -24.40 3.93 7.88
C ALA A 167 -24.96 2.56 7.48
#